data_AF-A0A922WS13-F1
#
_entry.id   AF-A0A922WS13-F1
#
_cell.length_a   1.000
_cell.length_b   1.000
_cell.length_c   1.000
_cell.angle_alpha   90.00
_cell.angle_beta   90.00
_cell.angle_gamma   90.00
#
_symmetry.space_group_name_H-M   'P 1'
#
loop_
_entity.id
_entity.type
_entity.pdbx_description
1 polymer ?
#
loop_
_entity_poly.entity_id
_entity_poly.type
_entity_poly.pdbx_seq_one_letter_code
_entity_poly.pdbx_strand_id
1 'polypeptide(L)'
;MVSVAIYPPPRVVALRARRLEHRERRVAIQAAIEEEGEALATQEEAEENAIHWEELRHESEALRLQQALLEVRARRVWRPGFLIPPLLAGLLAIGGVGSFVYFSSNPVGAHYGSMLGLAIPTALLMALCIAGPWVVLSLGPWLGRKRDEEVTLRQIAQLEDRKQALASDNFWFDWYEHPDGEEYCKVNYDVSAG
;
A
#
# COMPACT_ATOMS: atom_id res chain seq x y z
N MET A 1 3.67 72.88 58.37
CA MET A 1 4.60 71.89 57.77
C MET A 1 4.53 72.06 56.27
N VAL A 2 5.55 72.64 55.63
CA VAL A 2 5.58 72.83 54.16
C VAL A 2 6.47 71.73 53.60
N SER A 3 5.88 70.76 52.90
CA SER A 3 6.63 69.74 52.17
C SER A 3 7.21 70.37 50.91
N VAL A 4 8.52 70.62 50.93
CA VAL A 4 9.25 71.07 49.74
C VAL A 4 9.35 69.86 48.80
N ALA A 5 8.56 69.89 47.73
CA ALA A 5 8.69 68.92 46.64
C ALA A 5 10.04 69.16 45.94
N ILE A 6 11.03 68.31 46.25
CA ILE A 6 12.32 68.32 45.59
C ILE A 6 12.12 67.77 44.18
N TYR A 7 11.96 68.67 43.20
CA TYR A 7 11.91 68.28 41.80
C TYR A 7 13.33 67.97 41.29
N PRO A 8 13.55 66.80 40.67
CA PRO A 8 14.86 66.45 40.15
C PRO A 8 15.25 67.37 38.97
N PRO A 9 16.55 67.61 38.75
CA PRO A 9 17.02 68.43 37.64
C PRO A 9 16.56 67.88 36.28
N PRO A 10 16.23 68.72 35.29
CA PRO A 10 15.67 68.30 33.99
C PRO A 10 16.57 67.32 33.22
N ARG A 11 17.90 67.40 33.40
CA ARG A 11 18.86 66.44 32.82
C ARG A 11 18.72 65.03 33.40
N VAL A 12 18.37 64.90 34.67
CA VAL A 12 18.15 63.60 35.34
C VAL A 12 16.84 62.97 34.87
N VAL A 13 15.81 63.79 34.63
CA VAL A 13 14.53 63.36 34.07
C VAL A 13 14.72 62.84 32.64
N ALA A 14 15.46 63.57 31.79
CA ALA A 14 15.76 63.15 30.41
C ALA A 14 16.59 61.85 30.35
N LEU A 15 17.58 61.69 31.24
CA LEU A 15 18.36 60.46 31.35
C LEU A 15 17.54 59.27 31.86
N ARG A 16 16.60 59.49 32.79
CA ARG A 16 15.65 58.45 33.23
C ARG A 16 14.72 58.05 32.10
N ALA A 17 14.16 59.01 31.36
CA ALA A 17 13.28 58.73 30.22
C ALA A 17 13.98 57.87 29.16
N ARG A 18 15.22 58.22 28.76
CA ARG A 18 16.00 57.39 27.82
C ARG A 18 16.35 55.99 28.34
N ARG A 19 16.63 55.86 29.63
CA ARG A 19 16.89 54.54 30.24
C ARG A 19 15.64 53.68 30.31
N LEU A 20 14.47 54.29 30.55
CA LEU A 20 13.18 53.60 30.51
C LEU A 20 12.88 53.13 29.09
N GLU A 21 13.01 54.00 28.09
CA GLU A 21 12.81 53.65 26.69
C GLU A 21 13.75 52.52 26.22
N HIS A 22 15.03 52.57 26.62
CA HIS A 22 15.96 51.47 26.33
C HIS A 22 15.63 50.16 27.06
N ARG A 23 15.05 50.23 28.26
CA ARG A 23 14.58 49.02 28.96
C ARG A 23 13.35 48.44 28.28
N GLU A 24 12.38 49.28 27.93
CA GLU A 24 11.17 48.86 27.22
C GLU A 24 11.51 48.20 25.88
N ARG A 25 12.45 48.76 25.11
CA ARG A 25 12.95 48.12 23.88
C ARG A 25 13.61 46.76 24.13
N ARG A 26 14.38 46.60 25.21
CA ARG A 26 15.00 45.30 25.55
C ARG A 26 13.97 44.27 25.98
N VAL A 27 12.97 44.68 26.75
CA VAL A 27 11.86 43.81 27.15
C VAL A 27 11.03 43.39 25.93
N ALA A 28 10.75 44.30 25.00
CA ALA A 28 10.06 43.96 23.75
C ALA A 28 10.85 42.96 22.89
N ILE A 29 12.18 43.12 22.81
CA ILE A 29 13.05 42.17 22.09
C ILE A 29 13.08 40.81 22.80
N GLN A 30 13.16 40.78 24.14
CA GLN A 30 13.10 39.51 24.88
C GLN A 30 11.76 38.81 24.72
N ALA A 31 10.65 39.55 24.76
CA ALA A 31 9.32 39.00 24.52
C ALA A 31 9.18 38.42 23.12
N ALA A 32 9.71 39.09 22.09
CA ALA A 32 9.71 38.56 20.72
C ALA A 32 10.55 37.28 20.59
N ILE A 33 11.69 37.20 21.28
CA ILE A 33 12.52 35.98 21.28
C ILE A 33 11.83 34.84 22.03
N GLU A 34 11.14 35.14 23.13
CA GLU A 34 10.35 34.13 23.87
C GLU A 34 9.19 33.62 23.01
N GLU A 35 8.48 34.49 22.29
CA GLU A 35 7.40 34.12 21.36
C GLU A 35 7.92 33.29 20.16
N GLU A 36 9.04 33.69 19.55
CA GLU A 36 9.70 32.88 18.50
C GLU A 36 10.19 31.53 19.04
N GLY A 37 10.68 31.48 20.29
CA GLY A 37 11.11 30.25 20.94
C GLY A 37 9.96 29.30 21.24
N GLU A 38 8.82 29.83 21.69
CA GLU A 38 7.58 29.06 21.88
C GLU A 38 7.05 28.53 20.54
N ALA A 39 7.07 29.34 19.49
CA ALA A 39 6.66 28.91 18.15
C ALA A 39 7.55 27.78 17.62
N LEU A 40 8.88 27.88 17.77
CA LEU A 40 9.81 26.82 17.37
C LEU A 40 9.59 25.53 18.18
N ALA A 41 9.36 25.63 19.49
CA ALA A 41 9.06 24.46 20.33
C ALA A 41 7.77 23.77 19.87
N THR A 42 6.72 24.53 19.56
CA THR A 42 5.47 23.94 19.02
C THR A 42 5.67 23.28 17.65
N GLN A 43 6.57 23.82 16.82
CA GLN A 43 6.91 23.24 15.53
C GLN A 43 7.69 21.93 15.69
N GLU A 44 8.72 21.91 16.55
CA GLU A 44 9.50 20.71 16.84
C GLU A 44 8.61 19.60 17.42
N GLU A 45 7.73 19.92 18.36
CA GLU A 45 6.76 18.97 18.90
C GLU A 45 5.82 18.42 17.82
N ALA A 46 5.37 19.24 16.87
CA ALA A 46 4.52 18.81 15.77
C ALA A 46 5.25 17.91 14.77
N GLU A 47 6.53 18.19 14.48
CA GLU A 47 7.39 17.35 13.62
C GLU A 47 7.69 16.00 14.28
N GLU A 48 8.05 15.98 15.56
CA GLU A 48 8.27 14.74 16.32
C GLU A 48 7.00 13.89 16.39
N ASN A 49 5.85 14.52 16.63
CA ASN A 49 4.56 13.82 16.61
C ASN A 49 4.26 13.24 15.22
N ALA A 50 4.54 13.98 14.15
CA ALA A 50 4.33 13.52 12.79
C ALA A 50 5.16 12.26 12.48
N ILE A 51 6.45 12.25 12.86
CA ILE A 51 7.32 11.07 12.73
C ILE A 51 6.76 9.91 13.54
N HIS A 52 6.41 10.13 14.80
CA HIS A 52 5.89 9.09 15.68
C HIS A 52 4.62 8.42 15.13
N TRP A 53 3.67 9.22 14.66
CA TRP A 53 2.44 8.69 14.05
C TRP A 53 2.71 7.94 12.75
N GLU A 54 3.73 8.35 12.00
CA GLU A 54 4.12 7.67 10.78
C GLU A 54 4.78 6.32 11.04
N GLU A 55 5.64 6.22 12.06
CA GLU A 55 6.20 4.94 12.53
C GLU A 55 5.09 3.96 12.91
N LEU A 56 4.13 4.40 13.74
CA LEU A 56 2.95 3.61 14.12
C LEU A 56 2.14 3.18 12.89
N ARG A 57 1.99 4.08 11.91
CA ARG A 57 1.31 3.78 10.66
C ARG A 57 2.04 2.70 9.88
N HIS A 58 3.36 2.81 9.73
CA HIS A 58 4.20 1.83 9.04
C HIS A 58 4.15 0.45 9.68
N GLU A 59 4.07 0.36 11.00
CA GLU A 59 3.87 -0.91 11.72
C GLU A 59 2.49 -1.51 11.43
N SER A 60 1.44 -0.70 11.52
CA SER A 60 0.07 -1.14 11.25
C SER A 60 -0.13 -1.59 9.81
N GLU A 61 0.47 -0.88 8.84
CA GLU A 61 0.40 -1.20 7.42
C GLU A 61 1.19 -2.47 7.10
N ALA A 62 2.36 -2.67 7.70
CA ALA A 62 3.14 -3.90 7.55
C ALA A 62 2.34 -5.13 8.01
N LEU A 63 1.68 -5.06 9.17
CA LEU A 63 0.83 -6.16 9.67
C LEU A 63 -0.35 -6.45 8.74
N ARG A 64 -1.01 -5.41 8.23
CA ARG A 64 -2.12 -5.55 7.28
C ARG A 64 -1.68 -6.20 5.97
N LEU A 65 -0.53 -5.79 5.42
CA LEU A 65 0.01 -6.36 4.18
C LEU A 65 0.44 -7.82 4.37
N GLN A 66 1.05 -8.16 5.52
CA GLN A 66 1.37 -9.55 5.85
C GLN A 66 0.11 -10.42 5.95
N GLN A 67 -0.95 -9.93 6.60
CA GLN A 67 -2.24 -10.62 6.66
C GLN A 67 -2.85 -10.81 5.27
N ALA A 68 -2.86 -9.76 4.43
CA ALA A 68 -3.35 -9.84 3.06
C ALA A 68 -2.59 -10.90 2.24
N LEU A 69 -1.26 -10.95 2.38
CA LEU A 69 -0.43 -11.95 1.71
C LEU A 69 -0.73 -13.38 2.21
N LEU A 70 -0.95 -13.56 3.51
CA LEU A 70 -1.39 -14.85 4.06
C LEU A 70 -2.76 -15.26 3.55
N GLU A 71 -3.72 -14.34 3.46
CA GLU A 71 -5.06 -14.60 2.91
C GLU A 71 -5.00 -15.01 1.44
N VAL A 72 -4.24 -14.27 0.62
CA VAL A 72 -4.02 -14.59 -0.80
C VAL A 72 -3.37 -15.97 -0.93
N ARG A 73 -2.42 -16.31 -0.04
CA ARG A 73 -1.78 -17.63 -0.02
C ARG A 73 -2.72 -18.74 0.46
N ALA A 74 -3.58 -18.46 1.41
CA ALA A 74 -4.54 -19.40 1.99
C ALA A 74 -5.73 -19.67 1.04
N ARG A 75 -6.05 -18.76 0.11
CA ARG A 75 -7.07 -18.98 -0.93
C ARG A 75 -6.72 -20.21 -1.77
N ARG A 76 -7.34 -21.34 -1.43
CA ARG A 76 -7.15 -22.62 -2.13
C ARG A 76 -7.62 -22.45 -3.57
N VAL A 77 -6.68 -22.55 -4.52
CA VAL A 77 -6.97 -22.40 -5.97
C VAL A 77 -7.80 -23.60 -6.49
N TRP A 78 -7.77 -24.73 -5.77
CA TRP A 78 -8.31 -26.01 -6.25
C TRP A 78 -9.44 -26.50 -5.35
N ARG A 79 -10.63 -26.66 -5.93
CA ARG A 79 -11.77 -27.33 -5.29
C ARG A 79 -11.63 -28.85 -5.45
N PRO A 80 -12.19 -29.68 -4.54
CA PRO A 80 -12.08 -31.14 -4.60
C PRO A 80 -12.65 -31.80 -5.88
N GLY A 81 -13.37 -31.07 -6.75
CA GLY A 81 -13.82 -31.53 -8.06
C GLY A 81 -12.98 -31.05 -9.25
N PHE A 82 -11.86 -30.37 -9.02
CA PHE A 82 -11.09 -29.72 -10.08
C PHE A 82 -10.46 -30.71 -11.07
N LEU A 83 -10.08 -31.91 -10.64
CA LEU A 83 -9.47 -32.92 -11.53
C LEU A 83 -10.51 -33.74 -12.32
N ILE A 84 -11.80 -33.59 -12.05
CA ILE A 84 -12.85 -34.40 -12.70
C ILE A 84 -12.96 -34.09 -14.21
N PRO A 85 -12.98 -32.82 -14.66
CA PRO A 85 -13.07 -32.52 -16.09
C PRO A 85 -11.89 -33.01 -16.95
N PRO A 86 -10.61 -32.86 -16.55
CA PRO A 86 -9.50 -33.41 -17.35
C PRO A 86 -9.45 -34.94 -17.30
N LEU A 87 -9.86 -35.57 -16.20
CA LEU A 87 -9.99 -37.04 -16.12
C LEU A 87 -11.06 -37.54 -17.11
N LEU A 88 -12.22 -36.89 -17.17
CA LEU A 88 -13.28 -37.22 -18.13
C LEU A 88 -12.83 -37.00 -19.58
N ALA A 89 -12.16 -35.88 -19.87
CA ALA A 89 -11.61 -35.61 -21.20
C ALA A 89 -10.56 -36.64 -21.62
N GLY A 90 -9.68 -37.05 -20.68
CA GLY A 90 -8.68 -38.10 -20.92
C GLY A 90 -9.32 -39.46 -21.19
N LEU A 91 -10.34 -39.86 -20.43
CA LEU A 91 -11.08 -41.10 -20.66
C LEU A 91 -11.78 -41.11 -22.02
N LEU A 92 -12.40 -39.99 -22.44
CA LEU A 92 -13.03 -39.85 -23.75
C LEU A 92 -12.00 -39.94 -24.89
N ALA A 93 -10.83 -39.32 -24.73
CA ALA A 93 -9.75 -39.38 -25.72
C ALA A 93 -9.17 -40.79 -25.86
N ILE A 94 -8.87 -41.47 -24.75
CA ILE A 94 -8.35 -42.84 -24.74
C ILE A 94 -9.39 -43.80 -25.33
N GLY A 95 -10.67 -43.66 -24.95
CA GLY A 95 -11.76 -44.45 -25.50
C GLY A 95 -11.95 -44.23 -27.01
N GLY A 96 -11.84 -42.99 -27.48
CA GLY A 96 -11.91 -42.65 -28.90
C GLY A 96 -10.76 -43.25 -29.72
N VAL A 97 -9.52 -43.12 -29.24
CA VAL A 97 -8.32 -43.67 -29.91
C VAL A 97 -8.30 -45.20 -29.87
N GLY A 98 -8.62 -45.80 -28.71
CA GLY A 98 -8.69 -47.26 -28.56
C GLY A 98 -9.76 -47.88 -29.47
N SER A 99 -10.91 -47.22 -29.60
CA SER A 99 -11.95 -47.61 -30.55
C SER A 99 -11.46 -47.52 -31.99
N PHE A 100 -10.78 -46.43 -32.36
CA PHE A 100 -10.21 -46.26 -33.71
C PHE A 100 -9.25 -47.41 -34.09
N VAL A 101 -8.33 -47.77 -33.19
CA VAL A 101 -7.37 -48.87 -33.40
C VAL A 101 -8.08 -50.22 -33.50
N TYR A 102 -9.05 -50.49 -32.61
CA TYR A 102 -9.82 -51.73 -32.61
C TYR A 102 -10.62 -51.95 -33.90
N PHE A 103 -11.27 -50.91 -34.43
CA PHE A 103 -12.02 -51.02 -35.69
C PHE A 103 -11.13 -51.05 -36.94
N SER A 104 -9.96 -50.40 -36.90
CA SER A 104 -9.00 -50.43 -38.02
C SER A 104 -8.41 -51.83 -38.29
N SER A 105 -8.42 -52.70 -37.28
CA SER A 105 -7.81 -54.04 -37.32
C SER A 105 -8.81 -55.17 -37.59
N ASN A 106 -10.12 -54.87 -37.70
CA ASN A 106 -11.17 -55.89 -37.80
C ASN A 106 -12.01 -55.72 -39.09
N PRO A 107 -11.94 -56.63 -40.08
CA PRO A 107 -12.57 -56.47 -41.40
C PRO A 107 -14.10 -56.53 -41.38
N VAL A 108 -14.72 -57.14 -40.37
CA VAL A 108 -16.19 -57.11 -40.16
C VAL A 108 -16.65 -55.78 -39.53
N GLY A 109 -15.72 -55.05 -38.91
CA GLY A 109 -15.96 -53.79 -38.21
C GLY A 109 -16.13 -52.58 -39.12
N ALA A 110 -15.79 -52.65 -40.40
CA ALA A 110 -15.89 -51.52 -41.34
C ALA A 110 -17.35 -51.02 -41.51
N HIS A 111 -18.35 -51.90 -41.40
CA HIS A 111 -19.75 -51.51 -41.47
C HIS A 111 -20.20 -50.72 -40.22
N TYR A 112 -19.73 -51.13 -39.03
CA TYR A 112 -19.92 -50.41 -37.76
C TYR A 112 -19.05 -49.15 -37.63
N GLY A 113 -17.90 -49.14 -38.31
CA GLY A 113 -17.00 -47.99 -38.43
C GLY A 113 -17.63 -46.79 -39.13
N SER A 114 -18.67 -46.99 -39.95
CA SER A 114 -19.46 -45.89 -40.53
C SER A 114 -20.40 -45.23 -39.51
N MET A 115 -21.02 -46.00 -38.60
CA MET A 115 -21.82 -45.47 -37.49
C MET A 115 -20.94 -44.87 -36.37
N LEU A 116 -19.73 -45.40 -36.16
CA LEU A 116 -18.74 -44.87 -35.22
C LEU A 116 -17.81 -43.81 -35.82
N GLY A 117 -17.86 -43.60 -37.14
CA GLY A 117 -17.06 -42.60 -37.85
C GLY A 117 -17.41 -41.17 -37.46
N LEU A 118 -18.62 -40.95 -36.91
CA LEU A 118 -19.01 -39.71 -36.24
C LEU A 118 -18.71 -39.75 -34.73
N ALA A 119 -18.84 -40.92 -34.08
CA ALA A 119 -18.63 -41.06 -32.64
C ALA A 119 -17.19 -40.67 -32.20
N ILE A 120 -16.17 -41.05 -32.98
CA ILE A 120 -14.76 -40.76 -32.65
C ILE A 120 -14.44 -39.25 -32.76
N PRO A 121 -14.75 -38.55 -33.87
CA PRO A 121 -14.63 -37.09 -33.94
C PRO A 121 -15.47 -36.37 -32.88
N THR A 122 -16.70 -36.83 -32.61
CA THR A 122 -17.55 -36.22 -31.57
C THR A 122 -16.99 -36.40 -30.17
N ALA A 123 -16.39 -37.56 -29.84
CA ALA A 123 -15.74 -37.78 -28.55
C ALA A 123 -14.52 -36.85 -28.35
N LEU A 124 -13.73 -36.62 -29.40
CA LEU A 124 -12.61 -35.68 -29.38
C LEU A 124 -13.07 -34.23 -29.27
N LEU A 125 -14.12 -33.84 -30.02
CA LEU A 125 -14.74 -32.52 -29.91
C LEU A 125 -15.31 -32.29 -28.50
N MET A 126 -15.99 -33.28 -27.93
CA MET A 126 -16.51 -33.21 -26.56
C MET A 126 -15.38 -33.10 -25.53
N ALA A 127 -14.29 -33.86 -25.68
CA ALA A 127 -13.12 -33.75 -24.82
C ALA A 127 -12.50 -32.33 -24.89
N LEU A 128 -12.41 -31.74 -26.08
CA LEU A 128 -11.87 -30.38 -26.27
C LEU A 128 -12.82 -29.31 -25.72
N CYS A 129 -14.13 -29.46 -25.91
CA CYS A 129 -15.17 -28.60 -25.36
C CYS A 129 -15.27 -28.69 -23.83
N ILE A 130 -14.84 -29.79 -23.20
CA ILE A 130 -14.78 -29.93 -21.74
C ILE A 130 -13.45 -29.36 -21.21
N ALA A 131 -12.33 -29.67 -21.87
CA ALA A 131 -11.01 -29.25 -21.43
C ALA A 131 -10.77 -27.75 -21.61
N GLY A 132 -11.21 -27.14 -22.72
CA GLY A 132 -10.99 -25.71 -23.00
C GLY A 132 -11.56 -24.77 -21.92
N PRO A 133 -12.87 -24.84 -21.63
CA PRO A 133 -13.48 -24.05 -20.55
C PRO A 133 -12.87 -24.36 -19.18
N TRP A 134 -12.51 -25.62 -18.94
CA TRP A 134 -11.84 -26.01 -17.68
C TRP A 134 -10.47 -25.35 -17.53
N VAL A 135 -9.66 -25.29 -18.59
CA VAL A 135 -8.36 -24.59 -18.61
C VAL A 135 -8.56 -23.10 -18.33
N VAL A 136 -9.56 -22.46 -18.95
CA VAL A 136 -9.82 -21.03 -18.72
C VAL A 136 -10.31 -20.77 -17.29
N LEU A 137 -11.25 -21.56 -16.80
CA LEU A 137 -11.81 -21.45 -15.44
C LEU A 137 -10.80 -21.81 -14.34
N SER A 138 -9.76 -22.57 -14.68
CA SER A 138 -8.68 -22.92 -13.76
C SER A 138 -7.54 -21.92 -13.76
N LEU A 139 -7.10 -21.46 -14.93
CA LEU A 139 -6.03 -20.47 -15.03
C LEU A 139 -6.45 -19.10 -14.52
N GLY A 140 -7.71 -18.68 -14.72
CA GLY A 140 -8.18 -17.37 -14.27
C GLY A 140 -7.95 -17.11 -12.78
N PRO A 141 -8.46 -17.96 -11.87
CA PRO A 141 -8.23 -17.82 -10.43
C PRO A 141 -6.75 -17.93 -10.01
N TRP A 142 -5.98 -18.75 -10.71
CA TRP A 142 -4.54 -18.89 -10.46
C TRP A 142 -3.75 -17.63 -10.85
N LEU A 143 -4.01 -17.10 -12.05
CA LEU A 143 -3.42 -15.86 -12.54
C LEU A 143 -3.84 -14.66 -11.70
N GLY A 144 -5.11 -14.59 -11.29
CA GLY A 144 -5.62 -13.56 -10.38
C GLY A 144 -4.88 -13.57 -9.04
N ARG A 145 -4.76 -14.75 -8.42
CA ARG A 145 -4.00 -14.92 -7.18
C ARG A 145 -2.53 -14.53 -7.34
N LYS A 146 -1.89 -14.90 -8.46
CA LYS A 146 -0.50 -14.54 -8.72
C LYS A 146 -0.31 -13.03 -8.85
N ARG A 147 -1.21 -12.37 -9.56
CA ARG A 147 -1.24 -10.92 -9.66
C ARG A 147 -1.45 -10.25 -8.30
N ASP A 148 -2.39 -10.73 -7.50
CA ASP A 148 -2.65 -10.20 -6.14
C ASP A 148 -1.44 -10.40 -5.21
N GLU A 149 -0.75 -11.54 -5.32
CA GLU A 149 0.50 -11.83 -4.60
C GLU A 149 1.62 -10.86 -5.03
N GLU A 150 1.79 -10.63 -6.33
CA GLU A 150 2.78 -9.67 -6.85
C GLU A 150 2.49 -8.23 -6.41
N VAL A 151 1.23 -7.80 -6.43
CA VAL A 151 0.83 -6.44 -6.01
C VAL A 151 1.11 -6.25 -4.52
N THR A 152 0.73 -7.22 -3.68
CA THR A 152 0.99 -7.15 -2.23
C THR A 152 2.49 -7.16 -1.91
N LEU A 153 3.30 -7.95 -2.63
CA LEU A 153 4.76 -7.92 -2.49
C LEU A 153 5.37 -6.57 -2.89
N ARG A 154 4.88 -5.94 -3.97
CA ARG A 154 5.34 -4.58 -4.34
C ARG A 154 4.99 -3.54 -3.28
N GLN A 155 3.81 -3.64 -2.68
CA GLN A 155 3.41 -2.75 -1.59
C GLN A 155 4.28 -2.94 -0.34
N ILE A 156 4.68 -4.18 -0.04
CA ILE A 156 5.63 -4.46 1.06
C ILE A 156 6.99 -3.83 0.76
N ALA A 157 7.51 -4.00 -0.46
CA ALA A 157 8.79 -3.40 -0.86
C ALA A 157 8.76 -1.87 -0.75
N GLN A 158 7.69 -1.23 -1.25
CA GLN A 158 7.52 0.23 -1.11
C GLN A 158 7.46 0.69 0.35
N LEU A 159 6.87 -0.12 1.24
CA LEU A 159 6.83 0.19 2.66
C LEU A 159 8.20 0.01 3.33
N GLU A 160 8.98 -0.97 2.90
CA GLU A 160 10.37 -1.14 3.33
C GLU A 160 11.25 0.04 2.87
N ASP A 161 11.10 0.49 1.62
CA ASP A 161 11.81 1.67 1.08
C ASP A 161 11.49 2.93 1.89
N ARG A 162 10.21 3.15 2.25
CA ARG A 162 9.79 4.28 3.09
C ARG A 162 10.36 4.20 4.50
N LYS A 163 10.36 3.03 5.13
CA LYS A 163 10.99 2.82 6.44
C LYS A 163 12.49 3.13 6.39
N GLN A 164 13.15 2.73 5.31
CA GLN A 164 14.57 3.02 5.13
C GLN A 164 14.81 4.52 4.88
N ALA A 165 13.94 5.19 4.14
CA ALA A 165 14.01 6.64 3.94
C ALA A 165 13.83 7.40 5.26
N LEU A 166 12.85 6.99 6.09
CA LEU A 166 12.65 7.55 7.43
C LEU A 166 13.88 7.33 8.32
N ALA A 167 14.44 6.11 8.33
CA ALA A 167 15.62 5.77 9.14
C ALA A 167 16.93 6.42 8.64
N SER A 168 16.95 6.98 7.43
CA SER A 168 18.11 7.67 6.84
C SER A 168 17.93 9.18 6.77
N ASP A 169 16.91 9.73 7.43
CA ASP A 169 16.53 11.14 7.41
C ASP A 169 16.33 11.71 6.00
N ASN A 170 15.95 10.86 5.04
CA ASN A 170 15.67 11.25 3.66
C ASN A 170 14.17 11.49 3.46
N PHE A 171 13.64 12.48 4.18
CA PHE A 171 12.25 12.90 4.11
C PHE A 171 12.12 14.42 4.29
N TRP A 172 10.96 14.98 3.95
CA TRP A 172 10.64 16.37 4.24
C TRP A 172 9.21 16.50 4.74
N PHE A 173 8.98 17.61 5.45
CA PHE A 173 7.68 17.97 5.99
C PHE A 173 6.94 18.91 5.05
N ASP A 174 5.70 18.58 4.73
CA ASP A 174 4.74 19.53 4.17
C ASP A 174 3.77 19.96 5.28
N TRP A 175 3.62 21.27 5.43
CA TRP A 175 2.66 21.88 6.33
C TRP A 175 1.35 22.15 5.62
N TYR A 176 0.25 21.73 6.24
CA TYR A 176 -1.10 21.95 5.73
C TYR A 176 -1.95 22.60 6.80
N GLU A 177 -2.71 23.61 6.37
CA GLU A 177 -3.73 24.25 7.21
C GLU A 177 -5.06 23.55 6.95
N HIS A 178 -5.65 22.96 7.99
CA HIS A 178 -6.99 22.42 7.93
C HIS A 178 -8.00 23.58 7.81
N PRO A 179 -9.13 23.42 7.11
CA PRO A 179 -10.17 24.45 7.02
C PRO A 179 -10.70 24.96 8.37
N ASP A 180 -10.51 24.18 9.43
CA ASP A 180 -10.90 24.50 10.80
C ASP A 180 -9.82 25.32 11.55
N GLY A 181 -8.71 25.67 10.89
CA GLY A 181 -7.60 26.45 11.43
C GLY A 181 -6.53 25.65 12.18
N GLU A 182 -6.61 24.32 12.15
CA GLU A 182 -5.58 23.44 12.72
C GLU A 182 -4.48 23.17 11.70
N GLU A 183 -3.24 23.49 12.03
CA GLU A 183 -2.08 23.13 11.21
C GLU A 183 -1.65 21.70 11.51
N TYR A 184 -1.43 20.90 10.47
CA TYR A 184 -0.87 19.56 10.62
C TYR A 184 0.32 19.36 9.68
N CYS A 185 1.26 18.57 10.17
CA CYS A 185 2.50 18.25 9.49
C CYS A 185 2.40 16.86 8.87
N LYS A 186 2.83 16.73 7.61
CA LYS A 186 2.86 15.46 6.88
C LYS A 186 4.27 15.18 6.38
N VAL A 187 4.75 13.98 6.65
CA VAL A 187 6.03 13.48 6.12
C VAL A 187 5.84 13.02 4.67
N ASN A 188 6.80 13.39 3.81
CA ASN A 188 6.90 12.93 2.43
C ASN A 188 8.30 12.38 2.14
N TYR A 189 8.36 11.51 1.13
CA TYR A 189 9.56 10.79 0.74
C TYR A 189 9.90 11.04 -0.72
N ASP A 190 11.20 11.04 -1.05
CA ASP A 190 11.63 11.08 -2.45
C ASP A 190 11.50 9.69 -3.07
N VAL A 191 10.30 9.36 -3.56
CA VAL A 191 10.03 8.04 -4.17
C VAL A 191 10.50 7.98 -5.64
N SER A 192 11.32 8.94 -6.09
CA SER A 192 11.77 9.09 -7.48
C SER A 192 12.83 8.08 -7.92
N ALA A 193 13.40 7.29 -7.02
CA ALA A 193 14.58 6.47 -7.28
C ALA A 193 14.33 4.95 -7.44
N GLY A 194 13.08 4.51 -7.63
CA GLY A 194 12.70 3.10 -7.82
C GLY A 194 12.34 2.73 -9.25
#